data_AF-Q6MAU5-F1
#
_entry.id   AF-Q6MAU5-F1
#
_cell.length_a   1.000
_cell.length_b   1.000
_cell.length_c   1.000
_cell.angle_alpha   90.00
_cell.angle_beta   90.00
_cell.angle_gamma   90.00
#
_symmetry.space_group_name_H-M   'P 1'
#
loop_
_entity.id
_entity.type
_entity.pdbx_description
1 polymer ?
#
loop_
_entity_poly.entity_id
_entity_poly.type
_entity_poly.pdbx_seq_one_letter_code
_entity_poly.pdbx_strand_id
1 'polypeptide(L)'
;MLLLTLFAFLIGIVTVLSIPLSSILSRLDLPERNKKEKLLVVTLSWVGTFLVGFWLLTILVASFEISFITLRYTAVLWIAFCGLVLVFPTFTSLFAKFLEISLQSFPQIFSVSSKYNGLWGGLLGFLWSPIAWFFLAPLVTFVTSTNTIFMLLILALVYALGVSFSLCLFLYDLHVNKLTLIQLGEKLRLGMGLGLIILAVILAFNWNTFFGRTMLHDLPDMQIENQQSANQQLRSFDIDHPNFPNLSSNPFSNKLVKTSVEITPDIYLGYEQENSFMQMPQLLPNIIYFYKDIFDAVSLNQVALRGKWEAHERDILSQSQSSQLKVNFQAEQVYVLLGGKSLTPIQLIIDGKPLKSEYYTKDMNENGEIFVNQERLYQLLDLKSRLGRHELILTIPQGIKVYAFTFGANH
;
A
#
# COMPACT_ATOMS: atom_id res chain seq x y z
N MET A 1 -2.11 -4.24 -13.19
CA MET A 1 -0.76 -4.70 -13.59
C MET A 1 -0.33 -4.20 -14.96
N LEU A 2 -1.13 -4.39 -16.01
CA LEU A 2 -0.79 -3.92 -17.37
C LEU A 2 -0.53 -2.40 -17.45
N LEU A 3 -1.30 -1.59 -16.72
CA LEU A 3 -1.08 -0.15 -16.64
C LEU A 3 0.27 0.22 -15.99
N LEU A 4 0.63 -0.51 -14.92
CA LEU A 4 1.85 -0.26 -14.14
C LEU A 4 3.10 -0.66 -14.95
N THR A 5 3.03 -1.77 -15.69
CA THR A 5 4.10 -2.19 -16.60
C THR A 5 4.25 -1.22 -17.76
N LEU A 6 3.15 -0.74 -18.34
CA LEU A 6 3.18 0.27 -19.40
C LEU A 6 3.82 1.57 -18.89
N PHE A 7 3.48 1.99 -17.67
CA PHE A 7 4.08 3.16 -17.02
C PHE A 7 5.58 2.99 -16.79
N ALA A 8 6.03 1.84 -16.26
CA ALA A 8 7.46 1.56 -16.06
C ALA A 8 8.25 1.55 -17.37
N PHE A 9 7.68 1.02 -18.45
CA PHE A 9 8.28 1.08 -19.79
C PHE A 9 8.46 2.52 -20.28
N LEU A 10 7.42 3.34 -20.11
CA LEU A 10 7.41 4.75 -20.51
C LEU A 10 8.41 5.57 -19.70
N ILE A 11 8.52 5.33 -18.39
CA ILE A 11 9.55 5.92 -17.53
C ILE A 11 10.94 5.54 -18.04
N GLY A 12 11.18 4.28 -18.39
CA GLY A 12 12.46 3.81 -18.94
C GLY A 12 12.85 4.59 -20.20
N ILE A 13 11.88 4.86 -21.09
CA ILE A 13 12.12 5.64 -22.30
C ILE A 13 12.49 7.09 -21.98
N VAL A 14 11.71 7.73 -21.12
CA VAL A 14 11.87 9.15 -20.79
C VAL A 14 13.16 9.40 -20.00
N THR A 15 13.61 8.45 -19.17
CA THR A 15 14.82 8.60 -18.34
C THR A 15 16.07 8.79 -19.20
N VAL A 16 16.17 8.07 -20.32
CA VAL A 16 17.28 8.21 -21.28
C VAL A 16 17.20 9.57 -21.99
N LEU A 17 16.02 10.02 -22.38
CA LEU A 17 15.81 11.31 -23.05
C LEU A 17 16.03 12.53 -22.14
N SER A 18 15.86 12.37 -20.83
CA SER A 18 16.00 13.44 -19.82
C SER A 18 17.46 13.77 -19.49
N ILE A 19 18.34 12.77 -19.58
CA ILE A 19 19.78 12.97 -19.36
C ILE A 19 20.37 13.54 -20.64
N PRO A 20 21.20 14.60 -20.57
CA PRO A 20 21.84 15.16 -21.75
C PRO A 20 22.78 14.11 -22.37
N LEU A 21 22.27 13.39 -23.38
CA LEU A 21 22.98 12.29 -24.07
C LEU A 21 24.28 12.74 -24.76
N SER A 22 24.49 14.05 -24.90
CA SER A 22 25.67 14.63 -25.54
C SER A 22 26.97 14.29 -24.81
N SER A 23 26.96 14.10 -23.49
CA SER A 23 28.17 13.75 -22.71
C SER A 23 28.59 12.29 -22.89
N ILE A 24 27.64 11.39 -23.15
CA ILE A 24 27.89 9.95 -23.31
C ILE A 24 28.25 9.63 -24.77
N LEU A 25 27.54 10.22 -25.74
CA LEU A 25 27.77 9.89 -27.15
C LEU A 25 29.07 10.45 -27.73
N SER A 26 29.55 11.60 -27.24
CA SER A 26 30.81 12.18 -27.76
C SER A 26 32.04 11.31 -27.45
N ARG A 27 31.91 10.31 -26.57
CA ARG A 27 32.97 9.38 -26.17
C ARG A 27 32.81 7.97 -26.76
N LEU A 28 31.65 7.62 -27.33
CA LEU A 28 31.45 6.34 -28.01
C LEU A 28 31.88 6.45 -29.47
N ASP A 29 33.20 6.43 -29.70
CA ASP A 29 33.78 6.31 -31.04
C ASP A 29 33.60 4.86 -31.54
N LEU A 30 32.42 4.57 -32.09
CA LEU A 30 32.04 3.23 -32.55
C LEU A 30 32.56 3.01 -33.99
N PRO A 31 33.52 2.08 -34.22
CA PRO A 31 33.98 1.77 -35.56
C PRO A 31 32.86 1.17 -36.42
N GLU A 32 32.68 1.74 -37.63
CA GLU A 32 31.50 1.58 -38.50
C GLU A 32 31.11 0.12 -38.85
N ARG A 33 32.06 -0.82 -38.82
CA ARG A 33 31.89 -2.14 -39.45
C ARG A 33 31.01 -3.13 -38.68
N ASN A 34 30.86 -3.01 -37.35
CA ASN A 34 30.08 -3.94 -36.50
C ASN A 34 29.26 -3.21 -35.42
N LYS A 35 28.67 -2.06 -35.78
CA LYS A 35 27.98 -1.16 -34.84
C LYS A 35 26.77 -1.82 -34.14
N LYS A 36 26.00 -2.66 -34.86
CA LYS A 36 24.76 -3.31 -34.36
C LYS A 36 25.02 -4.43 -33.35
N GLU A 37 25.99 -5.31 -33.62
CA GLU A 37 26.31 -6.43 -32.73
C GLU A 37 26.95 -5.95 -31.42
N LYS A 38 27.88 -4.99 -31.51
CA LYS A 38 28.49 -4.37 -30.33
C LYS A 38 27.45 -3.62 -29.48
N LEU A 39 26.48 -2.99 -30.14
CA LEU A 39 25.36 -2.33 -29.47
C LEU A 39 24.48 -3.31 -28.69
N LEU A 40 24.06 -4.41 -29.33
CA LEU A 40 23.24 -5.43 -28.67
C LEU A 40 23.95 -6.01 -27.44
N VAL A 41 25.25 -6.31 -27.55
CA VAL A 41 26.05 -6.81 -26.43
C VAL A 41 26.09 -5.82 -25.27
N VAL A 42 26.27 -4.53 -25.54
CA VAL A 42 26.28 -3.49 -24.50
C VAL A 42 24.91 -3.36 -23.83
N THR A 43 23.83 -3.31 -24.61
CA THR A 43 22.46 -3.22 -24.04
C THR A 43 22.08 -4.44 -23.22
N LEU A 44 22.40 -5.65 -23.71
CA LEU A 44 22.09 -6.90 -23.00
C LEU A 44 22.88 -7.00 -21.69
N SER A 45 24.14 -6.57 -21.72
CA SER A 45 25.02 -6.53 -20.54
C SER A 45 24.56 -5.47 -19.53
N TRP A 46 24.04 -4.34 -20.01
CA TRP A 46 23.45 -3.30 -19.16
C TRP A 46 22.18 -3.79 -18.46
N VAL A 47 21.26 -4.45 -19.19
CA VAL A 47 20.05 -5.04 -18.60
C VAL A 47 20.41 -6.09 -17.54
N GLY A 48 21.34 -6.98 -17.85
CA GLY A 48 21.75 -8.05 -16.92
C GLY A 48 22.34 -7.49 -15.61
N THR A 49 23.29 -6.56 -15.71
CA THR A 49 23.91 -5.94 -14.53
C THR A 49 22.94 -5.04 -13.75
N PHE A 50 22.03 -4.36 -14.43
CA PHE A 50 20.96 -3.59 -13.81
C PHE A 50 20.05 -4.48 -12.96
N LEU A 51 19.59 -5.61 -13.50
CA LEU A 51 18.73 -6.56 -12.78
C LEU A 51 19.44 -7.17 -11.57
N VAL A 52 20.71 -7.56 -11.71
CA VAL A 52 21.51 -8.09 -10.59
C VAL A 52 21.70 -7.04 -9.50
N GLY A 53 22.05 -5.81 -9.87
CA GLY A 53 22.18 -4.70 -8.91
C GLY A 53 20.86 -4.38 -8.22
N PHE A 54 19.76 -4.37 -8.97
CA PHE A 54 18.43 -4.10 -8.45
C PHE A 54 18.00 -5.16 -7.44
N TRP A 55 18.23 -6.44 -7.76
CA TRP A 55 17.94 -7.55 -6.86
C TRP A 55 18.78 -7.50 -5.58
N LEU A 56 20.08 -7.22 -5.70
CA LEU A 56 20.99 -7.12 -4.55
C LEU A 56 20.60 -5.94 -3.64
N LEU A 57 20.25 -4.80 -4.24
CA LEU A 57 19.75 -3.64 -3.50
C LEU A 57 18.41 -3.92 -2.81
N THR A 58 17.51 -4.66 -3.48
CA THR A 58 16.21 -5.10 -2.91
C THR A 58 16.42 -5.88 -1.62
N ILE A 59 17.33 -6.87 -1.66
CA ILE A 59 17.65 -7.71 -0.51
C ILE A 59 18.32 -6.90 0.60
N LEU A 60 19.22 -6.00 0.23
CA LEU A 60 19.91 -5.14 1.19
C LEU A 60 18.90 -4.26 1.94
N VAL A 61 17.95 -3.64 1.24
CA VAL A 61 16.88 -2.84 1.85
C VAL A 61 15.94 -3.70 2.69
N ALA A 62 15.59 -4.90 2.22
CA ALA A 62 14.75 -5.83 2.98
C ALA A 62 15.41 -6.34 4.27
N SER A 63 16.75 -6.28 4.36
CA SER A 63 17.50 -6.66 5.57
C SER A 63 17.44 -5.59 6.66
N PHE A 64 17.07 -4.35 6.31
CA PHE A 64 16.76 -3.33 7.29
C PHE A 64 15.27 -3.47 7.65
N GLU A 65 14.95 -3.90 8.88
CA GLU A 65 13.59 -3.98 9.44
C GLU A 65 12.98 -2.57 9.66
N ILE A 66 12.90 -1.78 8.60
CA ILE A 66 12.38 -0.41 8.63
C ILE A 66 10.86 -0.49 8.47
N SER A 67 10.14 0.12 9.41
CA SER A 67 8.68 0.26 9.35
C SER A 67 8.21 0.75 7.97
N PHE A 68 7.14 0.14 7.44
CA PHE A 68 6.55 0.48 6.14
C PHE A 68 6.22 1.97 6.00
N ILE A 69 5.87 2.65 7.10
CA ILE A 69 5.58 4.09 7.12
C ILE A 69 6.86 4.91 6.90
N THR A 70 7.96 4.54 7.56
CA THR A 70 9.25 5.19 7.38
C THR A 70 9.75 5.00 5.96
N LEU A 71 9.56 3.80 5.39
CA LEU A 71 9.93 3.49 4.02
C LEU A 71 9.09 4.30 3.01
N ARG A 72 7.79 4.50 3.28
CA ARG A 72 6.91 5.33 2.45
C ARG A 72 7.33 6.81 2.47
N TYR A 73 7.51 7.40 3.64
CA TYR A 73 7.88 8.82 3.73
C TYR A 73 9.30 9.09 3.25
N THR A 74 10.24 8.17 3.46
CA THR A 74 11.60 8.30 2.91
C THR A 74 11.59 8.19 1.38
N ALA A 75 10.79 7.30 0.79
CA ALA A 75 10.60 7.23 -0.66
C ALA A 75 9.97 8.52 -1.21
N VAL A 76 8.94 9.07 -0.56
CA VAL A 76 8.31 10.34 -0.93
C VAL A 76 9.31 11.50 -0.89
N LEU A 77 10.12 11.58 0.17
CA LEU A 77 11.15 12.61 0.32
C LEU A 77 12.20 12.51 -0.79
N TRP A 78 12.67 11.29 -1.09
CA TRP A 78 13.60 11.04 -2.19
C TRP A 78 13.04 11.39 -3.56
N ILE A 79 11.77 11.07 -3.83
CA ILE A 79 11.12 11.40 -5.10
C ILE A 79 10.92 12.91 -5.24
N ALA A 80 10.50 13.59 -4.18
CA ALA A 80 10.40 15.04 -4.17
C ALA A 80 11.77 15.70 -4.43
N PHE A 81 12.83 15.18 -3.81
CA PHE A 81 14.20 15.65 -4.02
C PHE A 81 14.64 15.42 -5.48
N CYS A 82 14.45 14.21 -6.02
CA CYS A 82 14.79 13.90 -7.42
C CYS A 82 13.99 14.76 -8.42
N GLY A 83 12.69 14.96 -8.17
CA GLY A 83 11.84 15.84 -8.98
C GLY A 83 12.35 17.28 -8.96
N LEU A 84 12.72 17.79 -7.77
CA LEU A 84 13.28 19.12 -7.60
C LEU A 84 14.63 19.29 -8.34
N VAL A 85 15.51 18.29 -8.27
CA VAL A 85 16.80 18.28 -9.00
C VAL A 85 16.60 18.35 -10.52
N LEU A 86 15.55 17.72 -11.05
CA LEU A 86 15.25 17.71 -12.49
C LEU A 86 14.60 19.00 -13.00
N VAL A 87 13.87 19.72 -12.15
CA VAL A 87 13.27 21.02 -12.51
C VAL A 87 14.33 22.10 -12.64
N PHE A 88 15.38 22.05 -11.82
CA PHE A 88 16.43 23.07 -11.80
C PHE A 88 17.63 22.67 -12.69
N PRO A 89 17.90 23.40 -13.79
CA PRO A 89 18.97 23.05 -14.74
C PRO A 89 20.37 23.09 -14.11
N THR A 90 20.57 23.95 -13.11
CA THR A 90 21.82 24.10 -12.36
C THR A 90 22.19 22.81 -11.63
N PHE A 91 21.23 22.20 -10.92
CA PHE A 91 21.45 20.94 -10.19
C PHE A 91 21.64 19.77 -11.13
N THR A 92 20.92 19.74 -12.26
CA THR A 92 21.12 18.72 -13.29
C THR A 92 22.54 18.76 -13.86
N SER A 93 23.11 19.96 -14.08
CA SER A 93 24.50 20.10 -14.55
C SER A 93 25.54 19.67 -13.50
N LEU A 94 25.26 19.91 -12.22
CA LEU A 94 26.10 19.43 -11.10
C LEU A 94 26.06 17.91 -11.00
N PHE A 95 24.87 17.33 -11.13
CA PHE A 95 24.69 15.88 -11.17
C PHE A 95 25.41 15.25 -12.37
N ALA A 96 25.33 15.89 -13.55
CA ALA A 96 26.08 15.46 -14.73
C ALA A 96 27.60 15.49 -14.49
N LYS A 97 28.13 16.54 -13.85
CA LYS A 97 29.55 16.62 -13.46
C LYS A 97 29.92 15.56 -12.43
N PHE A 98 29.07 15.29 -11.45
CA PHE A 98 29.29 14.23 -10.47
C PHE A 98 29.34 12.85 -11.13
N LEU A 99 28.41 12.57 -12.05
CA LEU A 99 28.45 11.37 -12.88
C LEU A 99 29.73 11.30 -13.70
N GLU A 100 30.15 12.39 -14.35
CA GLU A 100 31.40 12.43 -15.10
C GLU A 100 32.62 12.13 -14.21
N ILE A 101 32.70 12.68 -13.01
CA ILE A 101 33.78 12.41 -12.04
C ILE A 101 33.74 10.95 -11.60
N SER A 102 32.57 10.42 -11.27
CA SER A 102 32.40 9.02 -10.87
C SER A 102 32.75 8.06 -12.01
N LEU A 103 32.49 8.44 -13.27
CA LEU A 103 32.84 7.67 -14.46
C LEU A 103 34.33 7.80 -14.80
N GLN A 104 34.98 8.93 -14.49
CA GLN A 104 36.42 9.11 -14.65
C GLN A 104 37.24 8.17 -13.76
N SER A 105 36.72 7.80 -12.58
CA SER A 105 37.33 6.77 -11.72
C SER A 105 37.37 5.38 -12.37
N PHE A 106 36.59 5.16 -13.43
CA PHE A 106 36.52 3.89 -14.16
C PHE A 106 36.76 4.10 -15.67
N PRO A 107 37.96 4.54 -16.08
CA PRO A 107 38.26 4.88 -17.48
C PRO A 107 38.17 3.66 -18.42
N GLN A 108 38.24 2.44 -17.87
CA GLN A 108 38.13 1.20 -18.64
C GLN A 108 36.71 0.89 -19.14
N ILE A 109 35.67 1.54 -18.58
CA ILE A 109 34.25 1.36 -18.97
C ILE A 109 34.00 1.82 -20.42
N PHE A 110 34.78 2.77 -20.93
CA PHE A 110 34.60 3.37 -22.25
C PHE A 110 35.76 3.13 -23.23
N SER A 111 36.84 2.44 -22.83
CA SER A 111 37.91 2.09 -23.76
C SER A 111 37.43 0.94 -24.67
N VAL A 112 37.62 1.02 -25.99
CA VAL A 112 36.99 0.11 -26.99
C VAL A 112 37.99 -0.94 -27.54
N SER A 113 39.14 -1.14 -26.88
CA SER A 113 40.24 -1.94 -27.45
C SER A 113 40.19 -3.46 -27.21
N SER A 114 39.30 -4.01 -26.37
CA SER A 114 39.35 -5.44 -26.01
C SER A 114 38.04 -6.20 -26.20
N LYS A 115 38.18 -7.52 -26.46
CA LYS A 115 37.13 -8.53 -26.66
C LYS A 115 36.09 -8.61 -25.52
N TYR A 116 36.41 -8.06 -24.35
CA TYR A 116 35.56 -8.07 -23.14
C TYR A 116 34.93 -6.71 -22.79
N ASN A 117 35.08 -5.68 -23.63
CA ASN A 117 34.69 -4.31 -23.24
C ASN A 117 33.18 -4.04 -23.27
N GLY A 118 32.37 -4.91 -23.90
CA GLY A 118 30.90 -4.85 -23.81
C GLY A 118 30.35 -5.15 -22.40
N LEU A 119 31.09 -5.95 -21.61
CA LEU A 119 30.76 -6.25 -20.21
C LEU A 119 30.98 -5.05 -19.29
N TRP A 120 32.05 -4.29 -19.53
CA TRP A 120 32.36 -3.09 -18.76
C TRP A 120 31.38 -1.94 -19.04
N GLY A 121 30.94 -1.78 -20.29
CA GLY A 121 29.80 -0.92 -20.62
C GLY A 121 28.49 -1.39 -19.95
N GLY A 122 28.36 -2.69 -19.68
CA GLY A 122 27.27 -3.27 -18.90
C GLY A 122 27.25 -2.76 -17.46
N LEU A 123 28.39 -2.70 -16.77
CA LEU A 123 28.49 -2.29 -15.35
C LEU A 123 27.91 -0.90 -15.02
N LEU A 124 27.67 -0.05 -16.03
CA LEU A 124 26.88 1.19 -15.90
C LEU A 124 25.46 0.95 -15.36
N GLY A 125 24.90 -0.25 -15.56
CA GLY A 125 23.61 -0.66 -15.00
C GLY A 125 23.58 -0.64 -13.47
N PHE A 126 24.72 -0.87 -12.81
CA PHE A 126 24.82 -0.86 -11.36
C PHE A 126 24.73 0.55 -10.78
N LEU A 127 25.30 1.56 -11.46
CA LEU A 127 25.16 2.97 -11.09
C LEU A 127 23.72 3.47 -11.22
N TRP A 128 22.97 2.91 -12.18
CA TRP A 128 21.57 3.27 -12.41
C TRP A 128 20.58 2.55 -11.49
N SER A 129 21.02 1.47 -10.84
CA SER A 129 20.18 0.62 -10.01
C SER A 129 19.56 1.36 -8.80
N PRO A 130 20.30 2.19 -8.02
CA PRO A 130 19.72 2.97 -6.93
C PRO A 130 18.65 3.96 -7.41
N ILE A 131 18.88 4.61 -8.55
CA ILE A 131 17.95 5.60 -9.13
C ILE A 131 16.64 4.92 -9.51
N ALA A 132 16.72 3.78 -10.21
CA ALA A 132 15.53 3.03 -10.59
C ALA A 132 14.80 2.44 -9.37
N TRP A 133 15.53 2.03 -8.33
CA TRP A 133 14.95 1.57 -7.07
C TRP A 133 14.05 2.63 -6.43
N PHE A 134 14.50 3.88 -6.34
CA PHE A 134 13.70 4.97 -5.78
C PHE A 134 12.42 5.25 -6.59
N PHE A 135 12.42 5.03 -7.91
CA PHE A 135 11.22 5.18 -8.74
C PHE A 135 10.26 3.99 -8.65
N LEU A 136 10.78 2.78 -8.48
CA LEU A 136 9.98 1.56 -8.45
C LEU A 136 9.47 1.22 -7.04
N ALA A 137 10.16 1.64 -5.98
CA ALA A 137 9.80 1.36 -4.58
C ALA A 137 8.38 1.84 -4.18
N PRO A 138 7.89 3.03 -4.56
CA PRO A 138 6.52 3.44 -4.23
C PRO A 138 5.46 2.61 -4.95
N LEU A 139 5.76 2.06 -6.13
CA LEU A 139 4.82 1.23 -6.87
C LEU A 139 4.49 -0.06 -6.10
N VAL A 140 5.35 -0.47 -5.16
CA VAL A 140 5.13 -1.60 -4.23
C VAL A 140 3.97 -1.34 -3.26
N THR A 141 3.76 -0.09 -2.84
CA THR A 141 2.67 0.24 -1.90
C THR A 141 1.27 0.04 -2.49
N PHE A 142 1.16 -0.11 -3.81
CA PHE A 142 -0.09 -0.43 -4.49
C PHE A 142 -0.33 -1.94 -4.69
N VAL A 143 0.66 -2.78 -4.39
CA VAL A 143 0.61 -4.23 -4.62
C VAL A 143 0.40 -4.94 -3.29
N THR A 144 -0.86 -5.08 -2.89
CA THR A 144 -1.29 -5.78 -1.66
C THR A 144 -1.24 -7.31 -1.78
N SER A 145 -0.35 -7.87 -2.61
CA SER A 145 -0.31 -9.30 -2.93
C SER A 145 0.91 -9.99 -2.33
N THR A 146 0.73 -11.26 -1.94
CA THR A 146 1.65 -12.16 -1.23
C THR A 146 3.01 -12.43 -1.91
N ASN A 147 3.30 -11.84 -3.08
CA ASN A 147 4.54 -12.11 -3.83
C ASN A 147 5.19 -10.84 -4.41
N THR A 148 5.58 -9.91 -3.53
CA THR A 148 6.13 -8.58 -3.83
C THR A 148 7.44 -8.61 -4.62
N ILE A 149 8.36 -9.53 -4.31
CA ILE A 149 9.71 -9.58 -4.92
C ILE A 149 9.64 -9.97 -6.41
N PHE A 150 8.81 -10.96 -6.75
CA PHE A 150 8.67 -11.43 -8.12
C PHE A 150 8.10 -10.33 -9.03
N MET A 151 7.12 -9.58 -8.52
CA MET A 151 6.54 -8.47 -9.28
C MET A 151 7.52 -7.31 -9.48
N LEU A 152 8.34 -6.99 -8.46
CA LEU A 152 9.41 -6.00 -8.54
C LEU A 152 10.42 -6.32 -9.66
N LEU A 153 10.79 -7.60 -9.80
CA LEU A 153 11.68 -8.06 -10.86
C LEU A 153 11.07 -7.91 -12.26
N ILE A 154 9.78 -8.22 -12.42
CA ILE A 154 9.07 -8.01 -13.70
C ILE A 154 9.06 -6.54 -14.08
N LEU A 155 8.77 -5.67 -13.11
CA LEU A 155 8.69 -4.23 -13.35
C LEU A 155 10.06 -3.63 -13.68
N ALA A 156 11.11 -4.06 -12.98
CA ALA A 156 12.48 -3.69 -13.28
C ALA A 156 12.91 -4.15 -14.68
N LEU A 157 12.51 -5.36 -15.10
CA LEU A 157 12.77 -5.86 -16.44
C LEU A 157 12.08 -5.02 -17.52
N VAL A 158 10.81 -4.66 -17.32
CA VAL A 158 10.05 -3.81 -18.25
C VAL A 158 10.64 -2.40 -18.34
N TYR A 159 11.05 -1.81 -17.21
CA TYR A 159 11.78 -0.55 -17.19
C TYR A 159 13.10 -0.64 -17.97
N ALA A 160 13.88 -1.71 -17.77
CA ALA A 160 15.15 -1.93 -18.45
C ALA A 160 14.99 -2.11 -19.97
N LEU A 161 13.89 -2.75 -20.41
CA LEU A 161 13.52 -2.82 -21.82
C LEU A 161 13.22 -1.44 -22.41
N GLY A 162 12.54 -0.55 -21.68
CA GLY A 162 12.28 0.83 -22.11
C GLY A 162 13.55 1.66 -22.30
N VAL A 163 14.50 1.52 -21.37
CA VAL A 163 15.84 2.15 -21.47
C VAL A 163 16.60 1.61 -22.68
N SER A 164 16.62 0.29 -22.85
CA SER A 164 17.30 -0.38 -23.96
C SER A 164 16.72 0.05 -25.31
N PHE A 165 15.39 0.19 -25.40
CA PHE A 165 14.70 0.67 -26.58
C PHE A 165 15.12 2.10 -26.96
N SER A 166 15.25 2.99 -25.97
CA SER A 166 15.64 4.38 -26.21
C SER A 166 17.09 4.53 -26.63
N LEU A 167 18.00 3.75 -26.03
CA LEU A 167 19.39 3.69 -26.45
C LEU A 167 19.53 3.16 -27.87
N CYS A 168 18.74 2.15 -28.24
CA CYS A 168 18.71 1.61 -29.60
C CYS A 168 18.20 2.66 -30.61
N LEU A 169 17.13 3.38 -30.28
CA LEU A 169 16.54 4.42 -31.12
C LEU A 169 17.50 5.58 -31.37
N PHE A 170 18.26 6.00 -30.36
CA PHE A 170 19.22 7.09 -30.50
C PHE A 170 20.44 6.73 -31.37
N LEU A 171 20.84 5.46 -31.37
CA LEU A 171 22.02 4.99 -32.10
C LEU A 171 21.70 4.51 -33.53
N TYR A 172 20.44 4.15 -33.78
CA TYR A 172 19.92 4.00 -35.13
C TYR A 172 19.82 5.41 -35.71
N ASP A 173 20.69 5.74 -36.67
CA ASP A 173 20.84 7.06 -37.30
C ASP A 173 19.59 7.42 -38.13
N LEU A 174 18.45 7.61 -37.45
CA LEU A 174 17.29 8.23 -38.01
C LEU A 174 17.68 9.68 -38.31
N HIS A 175 17.36 10.13 -39.52
CA HIS A 175 17.47 11.50 -40.03
C HIS A 175 16.62 12.52 -39.24
N VAL A 176 16.56 12.40 -37.91
CA VAL A 176 15.85 13.30 -37.03
C VAL A 176 16.77 14.46 -36.69
N ASN A 177 16.27 15.68 -36.81
CA ASN A 177 17.02 16.87 -36.45
C ASN A 177 17.52 16.77 -34.99
N LYS A 178 18.84 16.68 -34.80
CA LYS A 178 19.47 16.61 -33.47
C LYS A 178 19.04 17.78 -32.58
N LEU A 179 18.79 18.94 -33.18
CA LEU A 179 18.33 20.15 -32.50
C LEU A 179 16.91 20.00 -31.91
N THR A 180 15.99 19.33 -32.62
CA THR A 180 14.63 19.08 -32.10
C THR A 180 14.62 18.05 -30.98
N LEU A 181 15.52 17.06 -31.02
CA LEU A 181 15.69 16.06 -29.97
C LEU A 181 16.23 16.65 -28.67
N ILE A 182 17.17 17.60 -28.76
CA ILE A 182 17.71 18.30 -27.57
C ILE A 182 16.62 19.17 -26.93
N GLN A 183 15.87 19.93 -27.72
CA GLN A 183 14.76 20.76 -27.22
C GLN A 183 13.61 19.91 -26.64
N LEU A 184 13.33 18.75 -27.24
CA LEU A 184 12.34 17.81 -26.72
C LEU A 184 12.81 17.18 -25.40
N GLY A 185 14.10 16.83 -25.28
CA GLY A 185 14.69 16.34 -24.04
C GLY A 185 14.59 17.34 -22.88
N GLU A 186 14.82 18.63 -23.16
CA GLU A 186 14.62 19.70 -22.16
C GLU A 186 13.16 19.83 -21.69
N LYS A 187 12.20 19.81 -22.62
CA LYS A 187 10.77 19.87 -22.28
C LYS A 187 10.30 18.63 -21.53
N LEU A 188 10.73 17.44 -21.96
CA LEU A 188 10.42 16.17 -21.28
C LEU A 188 11.01 16.10 -19.88
N ARG A 189 12.24 16.61 -19.69
CA ARG A 189 12.89 16.70 -18.38
C ARG A 189 12.12 17.59 -17.41
N LEU A 190 11.73 18.80 -17.83
CA LEU A 190 10.90 19.71 -17.03
C LEU A 190 9.55 19.08 -16.70
N GLY A 191 8.90 18.45 -17.69
CA GLY A 191 7.64 17.75 -17.51
C GLY A 191 7.73 16.58 -16.53
N MET A 192 8.81 15.80 -16.58
CA MET A 192 9.05 14.69 -15.66
C MET A 192 9.39 15.17 -14.25
N GLY A 193 10.20 16.22 -14.11
CA GLY A 193 10.51 16.83 -12.81
C GLY A 193 9.24 17.34 -12.12
N LEU A 194 8.40 18.08 -12.84
CA LEU A 194 7.08 18.50 -12.35
C LEU A 194 6.18 17.30 -12.03
N GLY A 195 6.14 16.30 -12.90
CA GLY A 195 5.36 15.08 -12.70
C GLY A 195 5.77 14.30 -11.46
N LEU A 196 7.07 14.21 -11.16
CA LEU A 196 7.59 13.56 -9.95
C LEU A 196 7.27 14.35 -8.68
N ILE A 197 7.30 15.68 -8.73
CA ILE A 197 6.86 16.52 -7.61
C ILE A 197 5.36 16.32 -7.36
N ILE A 198 4.55 16.33 -8.43
CA ILE A 198 3.11 16.04 -8.32
C ILE A 198 2.90 14.65 -7.73
N LEU A 199 3.60 13.62 -8.22
CA LEU A 199 3.53 12.27 -7.70
C LEU A 199 3.96 12.20 -6.22
N ALA A 200 5.02 12.89 -5.82
CA ALA A 200 5.45 12.96 -4.42
C ALA A 200 4.38 13.61 -3.54
N VAL A 201 3.74 14.69 -4.01
CA VAL A 201 2.62 15.33 -3.31
C VAL A 201 1.43 14.35 -3.21
N ILE A 202 1.08 13.66 -4.28
CA ILE A 202 0.01 12.65 -4.31
C ILE A 202 0.27 11.53 -3.28
N LEU A 203 1.50 11.02 -3.24
CA LEU A 203 1.93 9.99 -2.31
C LEU A 203 2.01 10.52 -0.87
N ALA A 204 2.42 11.78 -0.66
CA ALA A 204 2.47 12.42 0.65
C ALA A 204 1.07 12.63 1.25
N PHE A 205 0.11 13.05 0.42
CA PHE A 205 -1.27 13.32 0.82
C PHE A 205 -2.16 12.07 0.86
N ASN A 206 -1.64 10.89 0.54
CA ASN A 206 -2.33 9.62 0.70
C ASN A 206 -3.69 9.58 -0.05
N TRP A 207 -3.71 9.94 -1.35
CA TRP A 207 -4.95 10.05 -2.16
C TRP A 207 -5.80 8.77 -2.29
N ASN A 208 -5.29 7.61 -1.88
CA ASN A 208 -6.12 6.42 -1.65
C ASN A 208 -7.24 6.68 -0.63
N THR A 209 -7.08 7.67 0.26
CA THR A 209 -8.11 8.10 1.21
C THR A 209 -9.04 9.20 0.69
N PHE A 210 -8.68 9.91 -0.40
CA PHE A 210 -9.46 11.01 -0.96
C PHE A 210 -10.42 10.53 -2.06
N PHE A 211 -9.95 9.72 -3.02
CA PHE A 211 -10.81 9.19 -4.08
C PHE A 211 -11.86 8.20 -3.58
N GLY A 212 -11.56 7.45 -2.50
CA GLY A 212 -12.57 6.65 -1.80
C GLY A 212 -13.67 7.49 -1.12
N ARG A 213 -13.47 8.81 -0.93
CA ARG A 213 -14.45 9.73 -0.33
C ARG A 213 -15.22 10.52 -1.39
N THR A 214 -14.60 10.87 -2.51
CA THR A 214 -15.24 11.75 -3.51
C THR A 214 -15.95 10.98 -4.63
N MET A 215 -15.58 9.72 -4.91
CA MET A 215 -16.26 8.90 -5.93
C MET A 215 -17.39 8.02 -5.35
N LEU A 216 -17.44 7.83 -4.03
CA LEU A 216 -18.47 7.00 -3.37
C LEU A 216 -19.72 7.78 -2.92
N HIS A 217 -19.77 9.10 -3.09
CA HIS A 217 -21.00 9.85 -2.80
C HIS A 217 -22.04 9.69 -3.93
N ASP A 218 -21.63 9.28 -5.14
CA ASP A 218 -22.51 9.26 -6.33
C ASP A 218 -22.64 7.88 -7.01
N LEU A 219 -22.06 6.80 -6.45
CA LEU A 219 -22.15 5.44 -7.00
C LEU A 219 -22.59 4.43 -5.93
N PRO A 220 -23.90 4.16 -5.76
CA PRO A 220 -24.32 2.87 -5.24
C PRO A 220 -23.96 1.79 -6.28
N ASP A 221 -23.60 0.59 -5.83
CA ASP A 221 -23.45 -0.66 -6.61
C ASP A 221 -22.05 -1.17 -7.00
N MET A 222 -20.93 -0.55 -6.60
CA MET A 222 -19.58 -1.12 -6.86
C MET A 222 -18.94 -1.87 -5.68
N GLN A 223 -19.74 -2.53 -4.82
CA GLN A 223 -19.24 -3.56 -3.87
C GLN A 223 -19.23 -4.98 -4.47
N ILE A 224 -19.56 -5.15 -5.75
CA ILE A 224 -19.76 -6.46 -6.38
C ILE A 224 -18.43 -7.22 -6.66
N GLU A 225 -17.29 -6.54 -6.83
CA GLU A 225 -16.05 -7.19 -7.30
C GLU A 225 -15.39 -8.11 -6.25
N ASN A 226 -15.44 -7.75 -4.96
CA ASN A 226 -14.87 -8.58 -3.88
C ASN A 226 -15.76 -9.78 -3.52
N GLN A 227 -17.08 -9.66 -3.68
CA GLN A 227 -18.00 -10.77 -3.39
C GLN A 227 -18.08 -11.79 -4.52
N GLN A 228 -17.98 -11.37 -5.78
CA GLN A 228 -17.97 -12.31 -6.90
C GLN A 228 -16.71 -13.18 -6.91
N SER A 229 -15.55 -12.62 -6.57
CA SER A 229 -14.29 -13.35 -6.45
C SER A 229 -14.31 -14.37 -5.30
N ALA A 230 -14.88 -13.99 -4.14
CA ALA A 230 -15.07 -14.90 -3.00
C ALA A 230 -16.06 -16.03 -3.32
N ASN A 231 -17.17 -15.72 -4.01
CA ASN A 231 -18.17 -16.71 -4.42
C ASN A 231 -17.68 -17.62 -5.56
N GLN A 232 -16.80 -17.14 -6.45
CA GLN A 232 -16.17 -17.97 -7.48
C GLN A 232 -15.15 -18.94 -6.89
N GLN A 233 -14.39 -18.52 -5.87
CA GLN A 233 -13.50 -19.41 -5.12
C GLN A 233 -14.29 -20.48 -4.36
N LEU A 234 -15.43 -20.14 -3.75
CA LEU A 234 -16.32 -21.10 -3.10
C LEU A 234 -16.94 -22.10 -4.09
N ARG A 235 -17.30 -21.67 -5.31
CA ARG A 235 -17.78 -22.59 -6.37
C ARG A 235 -16.74 -23.58 -6.87
N SER A 236 -15.44 -23.26 -6.77
CA SER A 236 -14.37 -24.19 -7.17
C SER A 236 -14.17 -25.36 -6.18
N PHE A 237 -14.73 -25.25 -4.97
CA PHE A 237 -14.82 -26.34 -4.00
C PHE A 237 -16.11 -27.17 -4.13
N ASP A 238 -17.03 -26.77 -5.01
CA ASP A 238 -18.30 -27.43 -5.30
C ASP A 238 -18.19 -28.28 -6.58
N ILE A 239 -17.10 -29.05 -6.69
CA ILE A 239 -16.93 -30.03 -7.76
C ILE A 239 -17.45 -31.36 -7.24
N ASP A 240 -18.55 -31.83 -7.85
CA ASP A 240 -19.14 -33.16 -7.72
C ASP A 240 -18.07 -34.26 -7.85
N HIS A 241 -17.49 -34.67 -6.73
CA HIS A 241 -16.69 -35.88 -6.67
C HIS A 241 -17.64 -37.08 -6.65
N PRO A 242 -17.53 -38.04 -7.59
CA PRO A 242 -18.50 -39.12 -7.79
C PRO A 242 -18.51 -40.20 -6.69
N ASN A 243 -17.90 -39.94 -5.52
CA ASN A 243 -17.81 -40.89 -4.40
C ASN A 243 -18.28 -40.31 -3.04
N PHE A 244 -18.92 -39.14 -3.00
CA PHE A 244 -19.60 -38.71 -1.77
C PHE A 244 -21.09 -39.07 -1.84
N PRO A 245 -21.59 -39.91 -0.93
CA PRO A 245 -23.01 -40.28 -0.91
C PRO A 245 -23.86 -39.04 -0.62
N ASN A 246 -24.94 -38.88 -1.39
CA ASN A 246 -25.96 -37.83 -1.30
C ASN A 246 -26.09 -37.21 0.11
N LEU A 247 -25.63 -35.96 0.25
CA LEU A 247 -25.85 -35.11 1.42
C LEU A 247 -27.28 -34.50 1.45
N SER A 248 -28.25 -35.11 0.76
CA SER A 248 -29.66 -34.70 0.79
C SER A 248 -30.41 -35.18 2.04
N SER A 249 -29.75 -35.92 2.94
CA SER A 249 -30.33 -36.41 4.19
C SER A 249 -29.65 -35.85 5.46
N ASN A 250 -28.84 -34.81 5.32
CA ASN A 250 -28.22 -34.17 6.47
C ASN A 250 -29.24 -33.20 7.10
N PRO A 251 -29.65 -33.33 8.39
CA PRO A 251 -30.58 -32.40 9.04
C PRO A 251 -30.05 -30.96 9.12
N PHE A 252 -28.79 -30.75 8.75
CA PHE A 252 -28.13 -29.45 8.65
C PHE A 252 -28.26 -28.78 7.26
N SER A 253 -28.64 -29.49 6.19
CA SER A 253 -28.75 -28.90 4.84
C SER A 253 -29.99 -28.01 4.67
N ASN A 254 -31.08 -28.32 5.38
CA ASN A 254 -32.27 -27.45 5.42
C ASN A 254 -32.06 -26.16 6.25
N LYS A 255 -30.92 -26.00 6.95
CA LYS A 255 -30.61 -24.78 7.72
C LYS A 255 -29.81 -23.75 6.91
N LEU A 256 -29.24 -24.12 5.75
CA LEU A 256 -28.42 -23.22 4.92
C LEU A 256 -29.19 -22.50 3.81
N VAL A 257 -30.49 -22.77 3.64
CA VAL A 257 -31.34 -22.14 2.61
C VAL A 257 -32.41 -21.21 3.19
N LYS A 258 -32.35 -20.89 4.49
CA LYS A 258 -33.30 -19.93 5.11
C LYS A 258 -32.55 -18.84 5.89
N THR A 259 -32.63 -17.62 5.33
CA THR A 259 -32.18 -16.32 5.87
C THR A 259 -30.67 -16.14 6.03
N SER A 260 -30.00 -15.62 4.99
CA SER A 260 -28.76 -14.85 5.15
C SER A 260 -29.10 -13.57 5.91
N VAL A 261 -29.16 -13.67 7.23
CA VAL A 261 -29.31 -12.50 8.10
C VAL A 261 -28.04 -11.67 7.93
N GLU A 262 -28.18 -10.46 7.41
CA GLU A 262 -27.08 -9.52 7.20
C GLU A 262 -26.60 -9.03 8.59
N ILE A 263 -25.54 -9.62 9.12
CA ILE A 263 -24.96 -9.25 10.43
C ILE A 263 -23.68 -8.45 10.19
N THR A 264 -23.37 -7.52 11.09
CA THR A 264 -22.10 -6.79 11.07
C THR A 264 -20.91 -7.76 11.14
N PRO A 265 -19.92 -7.65 10.22
CA PRO A 265 -18.71 -8.46 10.30
C PRO A 265 -17.86 -8.07 11.50
N ASP A 266 -16.92 -8.93 11.88
CA ASP A 266 -15.98 -8.62 12.95
C ASP A 266 -15.15 -7.36 12.63
N ILE A 267 -15.04 -6.46 13.61
CA ILE A 267 -14.34 -5.18 13.48
C ILE A 267 -13.09 -5.20 14.37
N TYR A 268 -11.93 -5.24 13.75
CA TYR A 268 -10.64 -5.17 14.44
C TYR A 268 -10.20 -3.71 14.59
N LEU A 269 -9.59 -3.38 15.74
CA LEU A 269 -9.26 -2.00 16.12
C LEU A 269 -7.79 -1.62 15.96
N GLY A 270 -6.88 -2.59 15.77
CA GLY A 270 -5.47 -2.31 15.47
C GLY A 270 -5.26 -1.72 14.07
N TYR A 271 -4.19 -0.94 13.88
CA TYR A 271 -3.94 -0.24 12.61
C TYR A 271 -3.41 -1.13 11.46
N GLU A 272 -2.99 -2.37 11.74
CA GLU A 272 -2.51 -3.32 10.72
C GLU A 272 -3.53 -4.38 10.31
N GLN A 273 -4.78 -4.27 10.78
CA GLN A 273 -5.80 -5.31 10.59
C GLN A 273 -6.54 -5.15 9.26
N GLU A 274 -6.98 -6.26 8.66
CA GLU A 274 -7.59 -6.31 7.32
C GLU A 274 -8.83 -5.40 7.18
N ASN A 275 -9.58 -5.19 8.28
CA ASN A 275 -10.79 -4.36 8.32
C ASN A 275 -10.58 -2.95 8.91
N SER A 276 -9.35 -2.44 9.00
CA SER A 276 -9.04 -1.12 9.60
C SER A 276 -9.76 0.06 8.90
N PHE A 277 -10.23 -0.12 7.67
CA PHE A 277 -11.02 0.86 6.94
C PHE A 277 -12.41 1.13 7.57
N MET A 278 -12.91 0.23 8.43
CA MET A 278 -14.16 0.41 9.17
C MET A 278 -14.03 1.44 10.31
N GLN A 279 -12.84 1.99 10.55
CA GLN A 279 -12.58 2.99 11.59
C GLN A 279 -12.45 4.40 11.00
N MET A 280 -13.10 5.37 11.65
CA MET A 280 -12.99 6.79 11.26
C MET A 280 -12.78 7.73 12.47
N PRO A 281 -11.83 8.69 12.38
CA PRO A 281 -10.80 8.82 11.34
C PRO A 281 -9.79 7.67 11.40
N GLN A 282 -8.97 7.52 10.34
CA GLN A 282 -7.89 6.53 10.35
C GLN A 282 -6.96 6.76 11.56
N LEU A 283 -6.54 5.66 12.18
CA LEU A 283 -5.67 5.70 13.33
C LEU A 283 -4.29 6.25 12.96
N LEU A 284 -3.73 7.02 13.87
CA LEU A 284 -2.33 7.44 13.82
C LEU A 284 -1.48 6.42 14.60
N PRO A 285 -0.58 5.67 13.93
CA PRO A 285 0.17 4.58 14.55
C PRO A 285 1.11 5.05 15.66
N ASN A 286 1.07 4.36 16.81
CA ASN A 286 2.00 4.49 17.93
C ASN A 286 2.19 5.92 18.47
N ILE A 287 1.15 6.74 18.35
CA ILE A 287 1.10 8.07 18.97
C ILE A 287 -0.18 8.26 19.75
N ILE A 288 -0.09 9.00 20.85
CA ILE A 288 -1.26 9.44 21.60
C ILE A 288 -1.90 10.60 20.84
N TYR A 289 -3.14 10.41 20.39
CA TYR A 289 -3.91 11.42 19.67
C TYR A 289 -5.27 11.67 20.30
N PHE A 290 -5.75 12.92 20.20
CA PHE A 290 -7.08 13.31 20.68
C PHE A 290 -8.08 13.30 19.52
N TYR A 291 -8.89 12.24 19.46
CA TYR A 291 -9.93 12.07 18.46
C TYR A 291 -11.19 12.85 18.86
N LYS A 292 -11.77 13.62 17.94
CA LYS A 292 -13.01 14.40 18.16
C LYS A 292 -13.93 14.40 16.95
N ASP A 293 -13.36 14.32 15.75
CA ASP A 293 -14.08 14.42 14.49
C ASP A 293 -14.87 13.14 14.18
N ILE A 294 -16.01 13.26 13.48
CA ILE A 294 -16.79 12.14 12.90
C ILE A 294 -17.49 11.21 13.92
N PHE A 295 -17.32 11.41 15.23
CA PHE A 295 -17.97 10.56 16.25
C PHE A 295 -19.51 10.56 16.17
N ASP A 296 -20.12 11.61 15.64
CA ASP A 296 -21.58 11.72 15.52
C ASP A 296 -22.12 11.27 14.15
N ALA A 297 -21.25 10.85 13.21
CA ALA A 297 -21.61 10.46 11.85
C ALA A 297 -21.02 9.08 11.46
N VAL A 298 -21.30 8.05 12.28
CA VAL A 298 -20.77 6.69 12.09
C VAL A 298 -21.72 5.86 11.23
N SER A 299 -21.26 5.36 10.09
CA SER A 299 -22.07 4.54 9.18
C SER A 299 -22.21 3.10 9.70
N LEU A 300 -23.14 2.32 9.15
CA LEU A 300 -23.30 0.91 9.51
C LEU A 300 -21.98 0.14 9.31
N ASN A 301 -21.68 -0.78 10.23
CA ASN A 301 -20.45 -1.58 10.28
C ASN A 301 -19.17 -0.75 10.48
N GLN A 302 -19.28 0.43 11.11
CA GLN A 302 -18.13 1.29 11.40
C GLN A 302 -18.00 1.62 12.88
N VAL A 303 -16.78 2.04 13.23
CA VAL A 303 -16.38 2.48 14.56
C VAL A 303 -15.80 3.89 14.51
N ALA A 304 -16.11 4.71 15.51
CA ALA A 304 -15.46 6.00 15.72
C ALA A 304 -14.96 6.17 17.15
N LEU A 305 -13.90 6.97 17.28
CA LEU A 305 -13.22 7.25 18.53
C LEU A 305 -13.40 8.71 18.94
N ARG A 306 -13.54 8.93 20.25
CA ARG A 306 -13.51 10.27 20.87
C ARG A 306 -12.66 10.22 22.14
N GLY A 307 -11.90 11.28 22.41
CA GLY A 307 -10.96 11.34 23.53
C GLY A 307 -9.53 10.94 23.17
N LYS A 308 -8.68 10.72 24.18
CA LYS A 308 -7.27 10.37 23.96
C LYS A 308 -7.10 8.87 23.77
N TRP A 309 -6.55 8.50 22.63
CA TRP A 309 -6.28 7.11 22.25
C TRP A 309 -4.86 6.97 21.72
N GLU A 310 -4.25 5.84 22.02
CA GLU A 310 -3.01 5.39 21.40
C GLU A 310 -3.31 4.12 20.60
N ALA A 311 -2.91 4.10 19.32
CA ALA A 311 -3.17 2.96 18.44
C ALA A 311 -1.91 2.10 18.30
N HIS A 312 -2.07 0.79 18.50
CA HIS A 312 -1.07 -0.24 18.28
C HIS A 312 -1.45 -1.12 17.08
N GLU A 313 -0.55 -2.04 16.70
CA GLU A 313 -0.74 -2.95 15.55
C GLU A 313 -2.04 -3.77 15.65
N ARG A 314 -2.43 -4.17 16.87
CA ARG A 314 -3.55 -5.09 17.15
C ARG A 314 -4.63 -4.52 18.06
N ASP A 315 -4.38 -3.40 18.72
CA ASP A 315 -5.30 -2.81 19.71
C ASP A 315 -5.27 -1.28 19.71
N ILE A 316 -6.28 -0.70 20.34
CA ILE A 316 -6.26 0.70 20.76
C ILE A 316 -6.29 0.78 22.28
N LEU A 317 -5.43 1.64 22.84
CA LEU A 317 -5.29 1.87 24.26
C LEU A 317 -5.94 3.20 24.64
N SER A 318 -6.86 3.15 25.60
CA SER A 318 -7.45 4.35 26.18
C SER A 318 -6.42 5.08 27.06
N GLN A 319 -6.17 6.35 26.73
CA GLN A 319 -5.22 7.24 27.43
C GLN A 319 -5.94 8.30 28.28
N SER A 320 -7.26 8.18 28.49
CA SER A 320 -8.02 9.08 29.36
C SER A 320 -9.12 8.36 30.12
N GLN A 321 -9.59 8.93 31.23
CA GLN A 321 -10.64 8.34 32.06
C GLN A 321 -12.04 8.34 31.41
N SER A 322 -12.21 9.04 30.28
CA SER A 322 -13.50 9.21 29.61
C SER A 322 -13.39 9.07 28.09
N SER A 323 -12.43 8.28 27.61
CA SER A 323 -12.34 8.00 26.17
C SER A 323 -13.58 7.23 25.72
N GLN A 324 -14.14 7.59 24.57
CA GLN A 324 -15.35 6.98 24.06
C GLN A 324 -15.09 6.26 22.75
N LEU A 325 -15.80 5.15 22.57
CA LEU A 325 -15.82 4.38 21.34
C LEU A 325 -17.28 4.15 20.94
N LYS A 326 -17.64 4.51 19.71
CA LYS A 326 -18.97 4.27 19.15
C LYS A 326 -18.87 3.25 18.05
N VAL A 327 -19.77 2.26 18.04
CA VAL A 327 -19.95 1.31 16.95
C VAL A 327 -21.41 1.34 16.47
N ASN A 328 -21.62 1.39 15.16
CA ASN A 328 -22.94 1.28 14.53
C ASN A 328 -23.04 -0.11 13.88
N PHE A 329 -23.91 -0.96 14.41
CA PHE A 329 -23.91 -2.39 14.11
C PHE A 329 -25.33 -2.92 13.85
N GLN A 330 -25.41 -4.10 13.26
CA GLN A 330 -26.60 -4.91 13.04
C GLN A 330 -26.32 -6.32 13.54
N ALA A 331 -26.79 -6.64 14.74
CA ALA A 331 -26.61 -7.93 15.40
C ALA A 331 -27.58 -8.07 16.58
N GLU A 332 -27.70 -9.27 17.13
CA GLU A 332 -28.45 -9.50 18.38
C GLU A 332 -27.53 -9.47 19.60
N GLN A 333 -26.30 -9.93 19.42
CA GLN A 333 -25.29 -10.03 20.47
C GLN A 333 -24.04 -9.29 20.04
N VAL A 334 -23.45 -8.56 20.98
CA VAL A 334 -22.20 -7.83 20.77
C VAL A 334 -21.19 -8.30 21.81
N TYR A 335 -20.01 -8.67 21.33
CA TYR A 335 -18.88 -9.02 22.15
C TYR A 335 -17.70 -8.11 21.80
N VAL A 336 -16.80 -7.94 22.75
CA VAL A 336 -15.56 -7.20 22.55
C VAL A 336 -14.41 -7.91 23.24
N LEU A 337 -13.29 -8.02 22.54
CA LEU A 337 -12.03 -8.49 23.11
C LEU A 337 -11.36 -7.28 23.78
N LEU A 338 -11.30 -7.29 25.10
CA LEU A 338 -10.70 -6.25 25.92
C LEU A 338 -9.52 -6.81 26.70
N GLY A 339 -8.55 -5.95 27.02
CA GLY A 339 -7.44 -6.26 27.91
C GLY A 339 -7.02 -5.06 28.76
N GLY A 340 -5.99 -5.25 29.58
CA GLY A 340 -5.54 -4.26 30.55
C GLY A 340 -6.25 -4.39 31.90
N LYS A 341 -6.16 -3.34 32.72
CA LYS A 341 -6.72 -3.34 34.07
C LYS A 341 -7.14 -1.92 34.46
N SER A 342 -8.38 -1.77 34.91
CA SER A 342 -8.87 -0.52 35.48
C SER A 342 -9.70 -0.77 36.75
N LEU A 343 -9.67 0.18 37.68
CA LEU A 343 -10.56 0.22 38.84
C LEU A 343 -11.91 0.87 38.51
N THR A 344 -11.95 1.68 37.45
CA THR A 344 -13.17 2.27 36.92
C THR A 344 -13.78 1.33 35.88
N PRO A 345 -15.11 1.16 35.85
CA PRO A 345 -15.73 0.28 34.88
C PRO A 345 -15.95 0.96 33.52
N ILE A 346 -16.22 0.15 32.51
CA ILE A 346 -16.74 0.59 31.22
C ILE A 346 -18.25 0.80 31.35
N GLN A 347 -18.73 1.94 30.87
CA GLN A 347 -20.16 2.28 30.81
C GLN A 347 -20.68 2.18 29.39
N LEU A 348 -21.93 1.74 29.23
CA LEU A 348 -22.57 1.47 27.95
C LEU A 348 -23.82 2.32 27.74
N ILE A 349 -23.94 2.88 26.55
CA ILE A 349 -25.11 3.61 26.08
C ILE A 349 -25.52 3.01 24.74
N ILE A 350 -26.79 2.62 24.60
CA ILE A 350 -27.36 2.10 23.35
C ILE A 350 -28.42 3.06 22.83
N ASP A 351 -28.33 3.45 21.56
CA ASP A 351 -29.26 4.38 20.88
C ASP A 351 -29.51 5.67 21.69
N GLY A 352 -28.45 6.20 22.30
CA GLY A 352 -28.49 7.41 23.14
C GLY A 352 -29.13 7.24 24.52
N LYS A 353 -29.47 6.01 24.93
CA LYS A 353 -30.09 5.71 26.24
C LYS A 353 -29.23 4.75 27.05
N PRO A 354 -29.28 4.83 28.41
CA PRO A 354 -28.66 3.81 29.25
C PRO A 354 -29.18 2.41 28.93
N LEU A 355 -28.30 1.42 29.05
CA LEU A 355 -28.66 0.03 28.82
C LEU A 355 -29.71 -0.43 29.84
N LYS A 356 -30.82 -0.99 29.37
CA LYS A 356 -31.85 -1.58 30.23
C LYS A 356 -31.37 -2.90 30.82
N SER A 357 -31.80 -3.19 32.05
CA SER A 357 -31.44 -4.43 32.76
C SER A 357 -31.84 -5.71 32.02
N GLU A 358 -32.86 -5.67 31.16
CA GLU A 358 -33.26 -6.80 30.30
C GLU A 358 -32.16 -7.27 29.32
N TYR A 359 -31.20 -6.38 29.01
CA TYR A 359 -30.09 -6.62 28.09
C TYR A 359 -28.74 -6.84 28.78
N TYR A 360 -28.73 -6.90 30.12
CA TYR A 360 -27.51 -7.15 30.87
C TYR A 360 -26.97 -8.55 30.60
N THR A 361 -25.65 -8.65 30.61
CA THR A 361 -24.92 -9.87 30.30
C THR A 361 -24.23 -10.37 31.57
N LYS A 362 -23.65 -11.58 31.50
CA LYS A 362 -22.88 -12.17 32.61
C LYS A 362 -21.63 -11.36 33.00
N ASP A 363 -21.19 -10.45 32.14
CA ASP A 363 -19.97 -9.65 32.33
C ASP A 363 -20.26 -8.29 32.98
N MET A 364 -21.52 -8.00 33.32
CA MET A 364 -21.97 -6.76 33.95
C MET A 364 -22.32 -6.94 35.42
N ASN A 365 -22.20 -5.85 36.20
CA ASN A 365 -22.76 -5.76 37.54
C ASN A 365 -24.25 -5.34 37.52
N GLU A 366 -24.84 -5.16 38.72
CA GLU A 366 -26.24 -4.73 38.90
C GLU A 366 -26.57 -3.37 38.26
N ASN A 367 -25.55 -2.56 37.94
CA ASN A 367 -25.69 -1.25 37.31
C ASN A 367 -25.43 -1.27 35.79
N GLY A 368 -25.16 -2.43 35.19
CA GLY A 368 -24.83 -2.55 33.77
C GLY A 368 -23.39 -2.15 33.42
N GLU A 369 -22.50 -2.12 34.43
CA GLU A 369 -21.10 -1.71 34.30
C GLU A 369 -20.17 -2.91 34.15
N ILE A 370 -19.13 -2.79 33.32
CA ILE A 370 -18.17 -3.88 33.04
C ILE A 370 -16.79 -3.55 33.63
N PHE A 371 -16.27 -4.42 34.49
CA PHE A 371 -14.90 -4.30 35.02
C PHE A 371 -13.93 -5.17 34.23
N VAL A 372 -12.84 -4.55 33.76
CA VAL A 372 -11.79 -5.23 32.98
C VAL A 372 -10.58 -5.49 33.87
N ASN A 373 -10.23 -6.76 34.04
CA ASN A 373 -9.11 -7.22 34.87
C ASN A 373 -8.18 -8.22 34.17
N GLN A 374 -8.57 -8.74 33.01
CA GLN A 374 -7.83 -9.70 32.22
C GLN A 374 -8.19 -9.56 30.73
N GLU A 375 -7.31 -10.06 29.87
CA GLU A 375 -7.53 -10.11 28.43
C GLU A 375 -8.44 -11.28 28.07
N ARG A 376 -9.67 -10.99 27.63
CA ARG A 376 -10.64 -12.00 27.19
C ARG A 376 -11.77 -11.35 26.39
N LEU A 377 -12.63 -12.21 25.84
CA LEU A 377 -13.89 -11.79 25.24
C LEU A 377 -14.91 -11.44 26.35
N TYR A 378 -15.45 -10.23 26.29
CA TYR A 378 -16.53 -9.73 27.16
C TYR A 378 -17.80 -9.57 26.32
N GLN A 379 -18.94 -9.98 26.85
CA GLN A 379 -20.24 -9.78 26.22
C GLN A 379 -20.80 -8.43 26.65
N LEU A 380 -20.98 -7.51 25.69
CA LEU A 380 -21.48 -6.16 25.95
C LEU A 380 -22.99 -6.05 25.88
N LEU A 381 -23.64 -6.90 25.10
CA LEU A 381 -25.05 -6.76 24.80
C LEU A 381 -25.66 -8.09 24.39
N ASP A 382 -26.89 -8.32 24.81
CA ASP A 382 -27.76 -9.39 24.31
C ASP A 382 -29.19 -8.88 24.16
N LEU A 383 -29.60 -8.58 22.92
CA LEU A 383 -30.88 -7.98 22.57
C LEU A 383 -32.07 -8.96 22.57
N LYS A 384 -31.87 -10.21 23.03
CA LYS A 384 -32.94 -11.23 23.18
C LYS A 384 -33.72 -11.47 21.88
N SER A 385 -32.99 -11.83 20.82
CA SER A 385 -33.55 -12.15 19.50
C SER A 385 -34.24 -10.97 18.79
N ARG A 386 -33.83 -9.73 19.12
CA ARG A 386 -34.21 -8.52 18.39
C ARG A 386 -33.07 -8.11 17.49
N LEU A 387 -32.98 -8.75 16.31
CA LEU A 387 -32.06 -8.31 15.27
C LEU A 387 -32.48 -6.93 14.74
N GLY A 388 -31.56 -5.98 14.77
CA GLY A 388 -31.79 -4.64 14.29
C GLY A 388 -30.50 -3.84 14.21
N ARG A 389 -30.57 -2.68 13.58
CA ARG A 389 -29.48 -1.71 13.55
C ARG A 389 -29.52 -0.88 14.83
N HIS A 390 -28.38 -0.77 15.49
CA HIS A 390 -28.22 -0.04 16.75
C HIS A 390 -26.88 0.69 16.81
N GLU A 391 -26.82 1.75 17.63
CA GLU A 391 -25.59 2.42 17.99
C GLU A 391 -25.21 2.10 19.44
N LEU A 392 -24.00 1.58 19.64
CA LEU A 392 -23.45 1.32 20.97
C LEU A 392 -22.27 2.26 21.23
N ILE A 393 -22.34 3.00 22.33
CA ILE A 393 -21.27 3.87 22.83
C ILE A 393 -20.72 3.26 24.11
N LEU A 394 -19.41 3.03 24.13
CA LEU A 394 -18.64 2.62 25.29
C LEU A 394 -17.88 3.83 25.83
N THR A 395 -17.98 4.11 27.12
CA THR A 395 -17.07 5.01 27.83
C THR A 395 -16.02 4.17 28.54
N ILE A 396 -14.78 4.29 28.09
CA ILE A 396 -13.67 3.40 28.40
C ILE A 396 -12.61 4.18 29.21
N PRO A 397 -12.29 3.73 30.43
CA PRO A 397 -11.32 4.40 31.27
C PRO A 397 -9.88 4.15 30.80
N GLN A 398 -8.96 4.90 31.38
CA GLN A 398 -7.55 4.83 31.02
C GLN A 398 -6.96 3.45 31.34
N GLY A 399 -6.07 2.96 30.48
CA GLY A 399 -5.34 1.70 30.69
C GLY A 399 -6.06 0.46 30.16
N ILE A 400 -7.22 0.63 29.53
CA ILE A 400 -7.94 -0.45 28.85
C ILE A 400 -7.57 -0.51 27.38
N LYS A 401 -7.27 -1.72 26.91
CA LYS A 401 -7.03 -2.06 25.51
C LYS A 401 -8.29 -2.63 24.89
N VAL A 402 -8.59 -2.23 23.66
CA VAL A 402 -9.69 -2.77 22.86
C VAL A 402 -9.12 -3.35 21.57
N TYR A 403 -9.35 -4.64 21.33
CA TYR A 403 -8.76 -5.38 20.22
C TYR A 403 -9.72 -5.52 19.04
N ALA A 404 -10.93 -6.05 19.31
CA ALA A 404 -11.91 -6.35 18.27
C ALA A 404 -13.33 -6.43 18.81
N PHE A 405 -14.31 -6.12 17.96
CA PHE A 405 -15.72 -6.42 18.15
C PHE A 405 -16.09 -7.66 17.36
N THR A 406 -16.90 -8.52 17.97
CA THR A 406 -17.53 -9.66 17.29
C THR A 406 -19.04 -9.66 17.53
N PHE A 407 -19.78 -10.17 16.55
CA PHE A 407 -21.23 -10.03 16.48
C PHE A 407 -21.91 -11.39 16.29
N GLY A 408 -23.06 -11.57 16.93
CA GLY A 408 -23.83 -12.81 16.86
C GLY A 408 -25.31 -12.59 16.58
N ALA A 409 -25.95 -13.58 15.98
CA ALA A 409 -27.40 -13.76 15.98
C ALA A 409 -27.73 -15.14 16.54
N ASN A 410 -28.67 -15.24 17.48
CA ASN A 410 -29.16 -16.51 17.97
C ASN A 410 -30.13 -17.09 16.95
N HIS A 411 -29.83 -18.32 16.50
CA HIS A 411 -30.68 -19.10 15.59
C HIS A 411 -31.63 -20.04 16.32
#